data_AF-A0A6J4XAJ3-F1
#
_entry.id   AF-A0A6J4XAJ3-F1
#
_cell.length_a   1.000
_cell.length_b   1.000
_cell.length_c   1.000
_cell.angle_alpha   90.00
_cell.angle_beta   90.00
_cell.angle_gamma   90.00
#
_symmetry.space_group_name_H-M   'P 1'
#
loop_
_entity.id
_entity.type
_entity.pdbx_description
1 polymer ?
#
loop_
_entity_poly.entity_id
_entity_poly.type
_entity_poly.pdbx_seq_one_letter_code
_entity_poly.pdbx_strand_id
1 'polypeptide(L)'
;MVSQLIDNPAKLSLKAELGNQFFCRFIDKVRVKGKNKAVMIYEPLVEGTPDSALIREVEAFESAVADYRDQKFHRAQDVMATLYRNNPLRLYAIYLHRINNYLESPPPPDWDGVERRIYLPENLTVN
;
A
#
# COMPACT_ATOMS: atom_id res chain seq x y z
N MET A 1 -23.65 -20.21 -6.30
CA MET A 1 -23.35 -19.35 -7.46
C MET A 1 -22.01 -18.63 -7.24
N VAL A 2 -20.92 -19.38 -7.03
CA VAL A 2 -19.60 -18.84 -6.62
C VAL A 2 -18.44 -19.41 -7.45
N SER A 3 -18.74 -20.05 -8.59
CA SER A 3 -17.77 -20.88 -9.32
C SER A 3 -17.24 -20.29 -10.63
N GLN A 4 -17.23 -18.97 -10.82
CA GLN A 4 -16.73 -18.37 -12.08
C GLN A 4 -15.86 -17.12 -11.88
N LEU A 5 -14.86 -17.19 -11.00
CA LEU A 5 -13.87 -16.11 -10.85
C LEU A 5 -12.41 -16.55 -11.07
N ILE A 6 -12.17 -17.74 -11.63
CA ILE A 6 -10.80 -18.27 -11.76
C ILE A 6 -10.11 -17.88 -13.09
N ASP A 7 -10.85 -17.53 -14.16
CA ASP A 7 -10.25 -17.46 -15.51
C ASP A 7 -10.28 -16.09 -16.22
N ASN A 8 -10.09 -14.96 -15.52
CA ASN A 8 -9.89 -13.68 -16.23
C ASN A 8 -8.71 -12.85 -15.68
N PRO A 9 -7.54 -12.84 -16.36
CA PRO A 9 -6.33 -12.15 -15.91
C PRO A 9 -6.30 -10.64 -16.23
N ALA A 10 -7.46 -10.00 -16.40
CA ALA A 10 -7.59 -8.59 -16.80
C ALA A 10 -8.71 -7.79 -16.09
N LYS A 11 -9.13 -8.17 -14.87
CA LYS A 11 -9.88 -7.27 -13.98
C LYS A 11 -8.89 -6.66 -12.99
N LEU A 12 -8.21 -5.57 -13.35
CA LEU A 12 -8.72 -4.19 -13.22
C LEU A 12 -9.28 -3.99 -11.81
N SER A 13 -8.43 -3.42 -10.95
CA SER A 13 -8.67 -2.80 -9.65
C SER A 13 -10.06 -2.98 -9.04
N LEU A 14 -10.14 -3.44 -7.79
CA LEU A 14 -11.34 -3.40 -6.93
C LEU A 14 -12.10 -2.06 -7.02
N LYS A 15 -11.39 -0.96 -7.35
CA LYS A 15 -11.92 0.37 -7.67
C LYS A 15 -12.97 0.41 -8.79
N ALA A 16 -12.93 -0.52 -9.74
CA ALA A 16 -13.85 -0.58 -10.89
C ALA A 16 -15.15 -1.34 -10.59
N GLU A 17 -15.14 -2.34 -9.70
CA GLU A 17 -16.33 -3.14 -9.35
C GLU A 17 -17.14 -2.54 -8.20
N LEU A 18 -16.53 -1.76 -7.31
CA LEU A 18 -17.24 -1.05 -6.23
C LEU A 18 -17.99 0.22 -6.70
N GLY A 19 -17.70 0.70 -7.93
CA GLY A 19 -18.21 1.97 -8.43
C GLY A 19 -17.71 3.18 -7.62
N ASN A 20 -18.17 4.38 -7.99
CA ASN A 20 -17.87 5.66 -7.29
C ASN A 20 -18.46 5.76 -5.86
N GLN A 21 -18.88 4.63 -5.28
CA GLN A 21 -19.57 4.57 -3.99
C GLN A 21 -18.62 4.64 -2.80
N PHE A 22 -17.36 4.26 -2.96
CA PHE A 22 -16.39 4.28 -1.86
C PHE A 22 -15.17 5.11 -2.21
N PHE A 23 -14.74 5.92 -1.24
CA PHE A 23 -13.41 6.49 -1.25
C PHE A 23 -12.44 5.50 -0.62
N CYS A 24 -11.41 5.13 -1.39
CA CYS A 24 -10.47 4.08 -1.03
C CYS A 24 -9.04 4.62 -0.97
N ARG A 25 -8.20 3.96 -0.19
CA ARG A 25 -6.74 4.17 -0.13
C ARG A 25 -6.00 2.94 -0.62
N PHE A 26 -4.86 3.13 -1.28
CA PHE A 26 -3.92 2.06 -1.59
C PHE A 26 -3.37 1.41 -0.31
N ILE A 27 -3.22 0.09 -0.28
CA ILE A 27 -2.54 -0.62 0.81
C ILE A 27 -1.17 -1.12 0.37
N ASP A 28 -1.13 -1.96 -0.65
CA ASP A 28 0.11 -2.61 -1.09
C ASP A 28 0.00 -3.16 -2.52
N LYS A 29 1.15 -3.45 -3.12
CA LYS A 29 1.28 -4.14 -4.40
C LYS A 29 1.91 -5.49 -4.13
N VAL A 30 1.12 -6.55 -4.25
CA VAL A 30 1.55 -7.92 -3.93
C VAL A 30 1.68 -8.77 -5.19
N ARG A 31 2.57 -9.77 -5.16
CA ARG A 31 2.65 -10.81 -6.19
C ARG A 31 2.04 -12.09 -5.64
N VAL A 32 1.00 -12.58 -6.30
CA VAL A 32 0.35 -13.84 -5.92
C VAL A 32 1.16 -15.01 -6.49
N LYS A 33 1.46 -16.00 -5.65
CA LYS A 33 2.14 -17.23 -6.06
C LYS A 33 1.38 -17.87 -7.24
N GLY A 34 2.06 -18.10 -8.37
CA GLY A 34 1.48 -18.66 -9.59
C GLY A 34 0.95 -17.63 -10.61
N LYS A 35 0.98 -16.32 -10.31
CA LYS A 35 0.65 -15.25 -11.26
C LYS A 35 1.85 -14.32 -11.46
N ASN A 36 2.25 -14.11 -12.71
CA ASN A 36 3.37 -13.21 -13.05
C ASN A 36 3.03 -11.72 -12.84
N LYS A 37 1.75 -11.36 -12.78
CA LYS A 37 1.29 -9.98 -12.61
C LYS A 37 1.10 -9.65 -11.13
N ALA A 38 1.70 -8.55 -10.68
CA ALA A 38 1.42 -7.97 -9.38
C ALA A 38 0.01 -7.37 -9.35
N VAL A 39 -0.66 -7.47 -8.20
CA VAL A 39 -2.01 -6.95 -7.96
C VAL A 39 -1.92 -5.85 -6.91
N MET A 40 -2.64 -4.75 -7.14
CA MET A 40 -2.75 -3.65 -6.18
C MET A 40 -3.93 -3.92 -5.24
N ILE A 41 -3.70 -3.76 -3.94
CA ILE A 41 -4.68 -3.89 -2.88
C ILE A 41 -5.10 -2.48 -2.45
N TYR A 42 -6.39 -2.29 -2.26
CA TYR A 42 -6.99 -1.06 -1.77
C TYR A 42 -7.94 -1.39 -0.62
N GLU A 43 -8.07 -0.47 0.33
CA GLU A 43 -9.09 -0.52 1.38
C GLU A 43 -10.13 0.58 1.17
N PRO A 44 -11.43 0.30 1.35
CA PRO A 44 -12.44 1.33 1.46
C PRO A 44 -12.31 2.05 2.80
N LEU A 45 -12.35 3.38 2.78
CA LEU A 45 -12.27 4.22 3.98
C LEU A 45 -13.65 4.77 4.36
N VAL A 46 -14.37 5.32 3.38
CA VAL A 46 -15.71 5.88 3.58
C VAL A 46 -16.58 5.60 2.36
N GLU A 47 -17.89 5.52 2.60
CA GLU A 47 -18.88 5.56 1.52
C GLU A 47 -19.12 7.03 1.12
N GLY A 48 -19.19 7.31 -0.18
CA GLY A 48 -19.40 8.63 -0.75
C GLY A 48 -18.16 9.53 -0.72
N THR A 49 -18.39 10.82 -0.57
CA THR A 49 -17.36 11.86 -0.64
C THR A 49 -16.69 12.05 0.73
N PRO A 50 -15.36 11.87 0.83
CA PRO A 50 -14.62 12.09 2.06
C PRO A 50 -14.52 13.58 2.40
N ASP A 51 -14.19 13.90 3.65
CA ASP A 51 -13.82 15.26 4.02
C ASP A 51 -12.43 15.66 3.47
N SER A 52 -12.14 16.96 3.50
CA SER A 52 -10.88 17.48 2.96
C SER A 52 -9.63 17.01 3.72
N ALA A 53 -9.76 16.65 5.00
CA ALA A 53 -8.63 16.18 5.80
C ALA A 53 -8.24 14.75 5.39
N LEU A 54 -9.23 13.88 5.20
CA LEU A 54 -9.03 12.52 4.73
C LEU A 54 -8.46 12.49 3.30
N ILE A 55 -8.92 13.37 2.41
CA ILE A 55 -8.34 13.51 1.07
C ILE A 55 -6.84 13.82 1.16
N ARG A 56 -6.48 14.87 1.91
CA ARG A 56 -5.07 15.28 2.07
C ARG A 56 -4.21 14.20 2.70
N GLU A 57 -4.74 13.46 3.68
CA GLU A 57 -4.04 12.34 4.30
C GLU A 57 -3.74 11.23 3.27
N VAL A 58 -4.74 10.84 2.47
CA VAL A 58 -4.57 9.81 1.45
C VAL A 58 -3.61 10.27 0.34
N GLU A 59 -3.70 11.51 -0.13
CA GLU A 59 -2.79 12.06 -1.14
C GLU A 59 -1.34 12.10 -0.63
N ALA A 60 -1.13 12.53 0.62
CA ALA A 60 0.20 12.52 1.23
C ALA A 60 0.75 11.10 1.38
N PHE A 61 -0.10 10.15 1.76
CA PHE A 61 0.29 8.74 1.85
C PHE A 61 0.65 8.16 0.48
N GLU A 62 -0.18 8.38 -0.55
CA GLU A 62 0.10 7.88 -1.91
C GLU A 62 1.38 8.49 -2.50
N SER A 63 1.65 9.77 -2.20
CA SER A 63 2.92 10.43 -2.54
C SER A 63 4.13 9.76 -1.87
N ALA A 64 4.03 9.47 -0.57
CA ALA A 64 5.10 8.76 0.17
C ALA A 64 5.34 7.34 -0.38
N VAL A 65 4.28 6.64 -0.78
CA VAL A 65 4.38 5.33 -1.44
C VAL A 65 5.05 5.43 -2.81
N ALA A 66 4.78 6.49 -3.57
CA ALA A 66 5.46 6.72 -4.84
C ALA A 66 6.96 6.96 -4.64
N ASP A 67 7.34 7.82 -3.67
CA ASP A 67 8.75 8.04 -3.30
C ASP A 67 9.43 6.75 -2.82
N TYR A 68 8.74 5.93 -2.01
CA TYR A 68 9.23 4.63 -1.58
C TYR A 68 9.54 3.71 -2.78
N ARG A 69 8.65 3.65 -3.78
CA ARG A 69 8.83 2.83 -4.98
C ARG A 69 9.93 3.35 -5.90
N ASP A 70 10.16 4.66 -5.91
CA ASP A 70 11.26 5.32 -6.62
C ASP A 70 12.59 5.24 -5.85
N GLN A 71 12.66 4.49 -4.75
CA GLN A 71 13.83 4.36 -3.88
C GLN A 71 14.28 5.69 -3.25
N LYS A 72 13.40 6.70 -3.18
CA LYS A 72 13.62 7.99 -2.51
C LYS A 72 13.31 7.86 -1.01
N PHE A 73 13.95 6.89 -0.34
CA PHE A 73 13.57 6.42 0.98
C PHE A 73 13.53 7.50 2.06
N HIS A 74 14.47 8.46 2.06
CA HIS A 74 14.46 9.56 3.02
C HIS A 74 13.20 10.44 2.90
N ARG A 75 12.79 10.78 1.66
CA ARG A 75 11.56 11.59 1.45
C ARG A 75 10.31 10.81 1.88
N ALA A 76 10.27 9.53 1.52
CA ALA A 76 9.19 8.65 1.94
C ALA A 76 9.11 8.55 3.47
N GLN A 77 10.25 8.44 4.14
CA GLN A 77 10.35 8.37 5.60
C GLN A 77 9.76 9.63 6.26
N ASP A 78 10.16 10.82 5.80
CA ASP A 78 9.73 12.10 6.38
C ASP A 78 8.20 12.28 6.31
N VAL A 79 7.61 11.98 5.16
CA VAL A 79 6.16 12.07 4.96
C VAL A 79 5.44 10.99 5.78
N MET A 80 5.92 9.75 5.76
CA MET A 80 5.30 8.63 6.50
C MET A 80 5.37 8.83 8.02
N ALA A 81 6.48 9.39 8.53
CA ALA A 81 6.64 9.72 9.95
C ALA A 81 5.70 10.85 10.39
N THR A 82 5.48 11.84 9.51
CA THR A 82 4.51 12.92 9.75
C THR A 82 3.08 12.37 9.79
N LEU A 83 2.72 11.51 8.84
CA LEU A 83 1.42 10.83 8.81
C LEU A 83 1.20 9.99 10.07
N TYR A 84 2.18 9.17 10.47
CA TYR A 84 2.08 8.33 11.67
C TYR A 84 1.95 9.16 12.96
N ARG A 85 2.63 10.31 13.05
CA ARG A 85 2.52 11.22 14.21
C ARG A 85 1.14 11.85 14.32
N ASN A 86 0.55 12.24 13.18
CA ASN A 86 -0.76 12.88 13.14
C ASN A 86 -1.90 11.88 13.33
N ASN A 87 -1.75 10.68 12.75
CA ASN A 87 -2.72 9.60 12.82
C ASN A 87 -1.99 8.24 12.91
N PRO A 88 -1.78 7.69 14.12
CA PRO A 88 -1.06 6.44 14.31
C PRO A 88 -1.80 5.23 13.72
N LEU A 89 -1.51 4.92 12.45
CA LEU A 89 -2.04 3.75 11.76
C LEU A 89 -0.97 2.68 11.58
N ARG A 90 -1.39 1.41 11.76
CA ARG A 90 -0.51 0.24 11.53
C ARG A 90 0.06 0.21 10.11
N LEU A 91 -0.71 0.67 9.11
CA LEU A 91 -0.25 0.79 7.73
C LEU A 91 1.01 1.67 7.64
N TYR A 92 1.00 2.85 8.25
CA TYR A 92 2.15 3.76 8.24
C TYR A 92 3.35 3.21 9.00
N ALA A 93 3.10 2.52 10.12
CA ALA A 93 4.15 1.83 10.86
C ALA A 93 4.83 0.73 10.02
N ILE A 94 4.06 -0.04 9.25
CA ILE A 94 4.59 -1.06 8.33
C ILE A 94 5.47 -0.41 7.26
N TYR A 95 5.01 0.68 6.63
CA TYR A 95 5.83 1.39 5.64
C TYR A 95 7.10 2.00 6.25
N LEU A 96 7.04 2.59 7.44
CA LEU A 96 8.22 3.09 8.15
C LEU A 96 9.23 1.97 8.42
N HIS A 97 8.76 0.80 8.85
CA HIS A 97 9.62 -0.35 9.05
C HIS A 97 10.30 -0.79 7.74
N ARG A 98 9.54 -0.90 6.64
CA ARG A 98 10.07 -1.22 5.30
C ARG A 98 11.12 -0.21 4.85
N ILE A 99 10.81 1.08 4.99
CA ILE A 99 11.70 2.18 4.61
C ILE A 99 13.01 2.11 5.41
N ASN A 100 12.95 1.90 6.73
CA ASN A 100 14.14 1.77 7.56
C ASN A 100 15.01 0.59 7.12
N ASN A 101 14.40 -0.57 6.85
CA ASN A 101 15.12 -1.73 6.35
C ASN A 101 15.85 -1.44 5.03
N TYR A 102 15.24 -0.68 4.12
CA TYR A 102 15.85 -0.32 2.84
C TYR A 102 16.85 0.83 2.91
N LEU A 103 16.78 1.68 3.94
CA LEU A 103 17.86 2.63 4.24
C LEU A 103 19.13 1.91 4.71
N GLU A 104 18.98 0.85 5.52
CA GLU A 104 20.10 0.02 5.97
C GLU A 104 20.61 -0.94 4.89
N SER A 105 19.70 -1.51 4.10
CA SER A 105 20.01 -2.48 3.04
C SER A 105 19.21 -2.14 1.78
N PRO A 106 19.73 -1.23 0.93
CA PRO A 106 19.04 -0.80 -0.28
C PRO A 106 18.68 -1.97 -1.19
N PRO A 107 17.49 -1.94 -1.82
CA PRO A 107 17.12 -2.97 -2.78
C PRO A 107 17.92 -2.81 -4.08
N PRO A 108 17.94 -3.84 -4.94
CA PRO A 108 18.53 -3.75 -6.27
C PRO A 108 17.91 -2.63 -7.13
N PRO A 109 18.63 -2.06 -8.11
CA PRO A 109 18.11 -1.02 -8.99
C PRO A 109 16.86 -1.42 -9.79
N ASP A 110 16.69 -2.72 -10.08
CA ASP A 110 15.55 -3.30 -10.80
C ASP A 110 14.39 -3.71 -9.87
N TRP A 111 14.42 -3.29 -8.60
CA TRP A 111 13.35 -3.56 -7.66
C TRP A 111 12.02 -2.93 -8.10
N ASP A 112 10.98 -3.76 -8.13
CA ASP A 112 9.67 -3.46 -8.71
C ASP A 112 8.68 -2.85 -7.69
N GLY A 113 9.19 -2.44 -6.53
CA GLY A 113 8.43 -1.90 -5.40
C GLY A 113 7.66 -2.95 -4.61
N VAL A 114 7.86 -4.24 -4.87
CA VAL A 114 7.18 -5.34 -4.16
C VAL A 114 8.10 -5.84 -3.05
N GLU A 115 7.61 -5.83 -1.82
CA GLU A 115 8.35 -6.43 -0.70
C GLU A 115 8.41 -7.95 -0.88
N ARG A 116 9.63 -8.49 -0.94
CA ARG A 116 9.91 -9.93 -0.97
C ARG A 116 10.41 -10.39 0.39
N ARG A 117 9.61 -10.22 1.44
CA ARG A 117 9.95 -10.71 2.79
C ARG A 117 8.73 -11.29 3.47
N ILE A 118 8.89 -12.48 4.04
CA ILE A 118 7.80 -13.30 4.62
C ILE A 118 7.59 -12.98 6.11
N TYR A 119 8.42 -12.11 6.70
CA TYR A 119 8.42 -11.84 8.14
C TYR A 119 8.16 -10.36 8.42
N LEU A 120 6.95 -10.07 8.90
CA LEU A 120 6.68 -8.86 9.68
C LEU A 120 7.29 -9.05 11.08
N PRO A 121 7.82 -8.00 11.72
CA PRO A 121 8.28 -8.12 13.10
C PRO A 121 7.10 -8.52 14.00
N GLU A 122 7.36 -9.33 15.03
CA GLU A 122 6.31 -9.97 15.85
C GLU A 122 5.34 -8.95 16.46
N ASN A 123 5.84 -7.75 16.80
CA ASN A 123 5.04 -6.63 17.30
C ASN A 123 4.04 -6.04 16.30
N LEU A 124 4.07 -6.48 15.04
CA LEU A 124 3.16 -6.09 13.97
C LEU A 124 2.37 -7.29 13.41
N THR A 125 2.39 -8.46 14.04
CA THR A 125 1.54 -9.61 13.65
C THR A 125 0.18 -9.56 14.36
N VAL A 126 -0.90 -9.95 13.66
CA VAL A 126 -2.26 -10.02 14.25
C VAL A 126 -2.42 -11.42 14.85
N ASN A 127 -2.89 -11.52 16.09
CA ASN A 127 -3.37 -12.78 16.67
C ASN A 127 -4.60 -13.31 15.91
#